data_AF-A0A960ZX29-F1
#
_entry.id   AF-A0A960ZX29-F1
#
_cell.length_a   1.000
_cell.length_b   1.000
_cell.length_c   1.000
_cell.angle_alpha   90.00
_cell.angle_beta   90.00
_cell.angle_gamma   90.00
#
_symmetry.space_group_name_H-M   'P 1'
#
loop_
_entity.id
_entity.type
_entity.pdbx_description
1 polymer ?
#
loop_
_entity_poly.entity_id
_entity_poly.type
_entity_poly.pdbx_seq_one_letter_code
_entity_poly.pdbx_strand_id
1 'polypeptide(L)' 'NVADMVRACLKHAPADRLVFAPDCGLSQTARWAAKQKLANMVTGVGKVREELSL' A
#
# COMPACT_ATOMS: atom_id res chain seq x y z
N ASN A 1 -9.87 -2.44 -2.40
CA ASN A 1 -8.59 -2.34 -3.15
C ASN A 1 -7.53 -1.77 -2.19
N VAL A 2 -6.28 -1.52 -2.61
CA VAL A 2 -5.22 -1.03 -1.69
C VAL A 2 -5.57 0.33 -1.07
N ALA A 3 -6.17 1.26 -1.82
CA ALA A 3 -6.55 2.58 -1.29
C ALA A 3 -7.56 2.45 -0.14
N ASP A 4 -8.51 1.53 -0.23
CA ASP A 4 -9.48 1.29 0.85
C ASP A 4 -8.80 0.80 2.14
N MET A 5 -7.77 -0.05 2.02
CA MET A 5 -6.97 -0.50 3.16
C MET A 5 -6.18 0.65 3.79
N VAL A 6 -5.57 1.51 2.96
CA VAL A 6 -4.85 2.71 3.45
C VAL A 6 -5.81 3.62 4.23
N ARG A 7 -7.00 3.91 3.70
CA ARG A 7 -8.02 4.72 4.39
C ARG A 7 -8.50 4.06 5.68
N ALA A 8 -8.56 2.72 5.75
CA ALA A 8 -8.86 2.01 6.99
C ALA A 8 -7.74 2.19 8.03
N CYS A 9 -6.47 2.04 7.64
CA CYS A 9 -5.33 2.26 8.54
C CYS A 9 -5.27 3.68 9.10
N LEU A 10 -5.63 4.69 8.29
CA LEU A 10 -5.66 6.10 8.71
C LEU A 10 -6.68 6.40 9.82
N LYS A 11 -7.65 5.51 10.07
CA LYS A 11 -8.56 5.62 11.23
C LYS A 11 -7.87 5.30 12.55
N HIS A 12 -6.69 4.69 12.51
CA HIS A 12 -5.98 4.17 13.68
C HIS A 12 -4.64 4.86 13.93
N ALA A 13 -3.99 5.40 12.91
CA ALA A 13 -2.75 6.16 13.04
C ALA A 13 -2.64 7.26 11.97
N PRO A 14 -1.98 8.38 12.27
CA PRO A 14 -1.75 9.44 11.29
C PRO A 14 -0.77 9.01 10.19
N ALA A 15 -0.86 9.65 9.03
CA ALA A 15 -0.13 9.27 7.82
C ALA A 15 1.40 9.26 7.98
N ASP A 16 1.94 10.18 8.78
CA ASP A 16 3.37 10.31 9.08
C ASP A 16 3.94 9.16 9.92
N ARG A 17 3.08 8.30 10.49
CA ARG A 17 3.46 7.13 11.28
C ARG A 17 3.17 5.79 10.58
N LEU A 18 2.69 5.81 9.34
CA LEU A 18 2.32 4.61 8.60
C LEU A 18 3.33 4.28 7.50
N VAL A 19 3.73 3.00 7.44
CA VAL A 19 4.51 2.43 6.33
C VAL A 19 3.74 1.23 5.79
N PHE A 20 3.58 1.19 4.47
CA PHE A 20 2.90 0.08 3.80
C PHE A 20 3.90 -0.86 3.17
N ALA A 21 3.84 -2.13 3.58
CA ALA A 21 4.63 -3.22 3.04
C ALA A 21 3.72 -4.46 2.89
N PRO A 22 4.12 -5.47 2.10
CA PRO A 22 3.49 -6.77 2.15
C PRO A 22 3.67 -7.40 3.54
N ASP A 23 2.71 -8.22 3.96
CA ASP A 23 2.74 -8.88 5.28
C ASP A 23 4.00 -9.75 5.50
N CYS A 24 4.56 -10.32 4.42
CA CYS A 24 5.75 -11.15 4.45
C CYS A 24 6.55 -11.03 3.14
N GLY A 25 7.65 -11.76 3.04
CA GLY A 25 8.46 -11.85 1.83
C GLY A 25 7.71 -12.48 0.65
N LEU A 26 8.10 -12.08 -0.56
CA LEU A 26 7.51 -12.57 -1.81
C LEU A 26 8.28 -13.75 -2.42
N SER A 27 9.08 -14.48 -1.63
CA SER A 27 9.92 -15.61 -2.10
C SER A 27 9.09 -16.75 -2.70
N GLN A 28 7.88 -16.97 -2.17
CA GLN A 28 6.94 -17.97 -2.68
C GLN A 28 6.03 -17.43 -3.81
N THR A 29 6.16 -16.14 -4.16
CA THR A 29 5.36 -15.52 -5.22
C THR A 29 6.18 -15.44 -6.50
N ALA A 30 5.62 -15.90 -7.62
CA ALA A 30 6.26 -15.75 -8.93
C ALA A 30 6.62 -14.28 -9.19
N ARG A 31 7.82 -14.03 -9.71
CA ARG A 31 8.39 -12.67 -9.84
C ARG A 31 7.47 -11.70 -10.59
N TRP A 32 6.80 -12.15 -11.63
CA TRP A 32 5.87 -11.34 -12.41
C TRP A 32 4.66 -10.89 -11.57
N ALA A 33 4.11 -11.78 -10.74
CA ALA A 33 2.97 -11.50 -9.87
C ALA A 33 3.38 -10.61 -8.70
N ALA A 34 4.57 -10.85 -8.13
CA ALA A 34 5.15 -10.01 -7.08
C ALA A 34 5.31 -8.55 -7.56
N LYS A 35 5.83 -8.34 -8.78
CA LYS A 35 5.96 -7.00 -9.37
C LYS A 35 4.61 -6.30 -9.52
N GLN A 36 3.59 -7.01 -9.99
CA GLN A 36 2.24 -6.43 -10.11
C GLN A 36 1.61 -6.09 -8.76
N LYS A 37 1.77 -6.97 -7.75
CA LYS A 37 1.30 -6.69 -6.38
C LYS A 37 1.93 -5.42 -5.81
N LEU A 38 3.25 -5.28 -5.94
CA LEU A 38 3.97 -4.09 -5.47
C LEU A 38 3.56 -2.83 -6.25
N ALA A 39 3.41 -2.92 -7.58
CA ALA A 39 2.93 -1.79 -8.39
C ALA A 39 1.53 -1.34 -7.96
N ASN A 40 0.60 -2.28 -7.73
CA ASN A 40 -0.74 -1.98 -7.24
C ASN A 40 -0.73 -1.36 -5.84
N MET A 41 0.20 -1.79 -4.98
CA MET A 41 0.39 -1.22 -3.65
C MET A 41 0.82 0.25 -3.74
N VAL A 42 1.86 0.54 -4.52
CA VAL A 42 2.37 1.90 -4.74
C VAL A 42 1.29 2.79 -5.36
N THR A 43 0.59 2.33 -6.40
CA THR A 43 -0.49 3.08 -7.04
C THR A 43 -1.65 3.37 -6.07
N GLY A 44 -2.02 2.38 -5.24
CA GLY A 44 -3.09 2.56 -4.26
C GLY A 44 -2.74 3.57 -3.17
N VAL A 45 -1.51 3.51 -2.64
CA VAL A 45 -1.01 4.49 -1.66
C VAL A 45 -0.90 5.88 -2.31
N GLY A 46 -0.39 5.97 -3.54
CA GLY A 46 -0.26 7.23 -4.28
C GLY A 46 -1.58 7.99 -4.41
N LYS A 47 -2.67 7.29 -4.74
CA LYS A 47 -4.02 7.89 -4.79
C LYS A 47 -4.45 8.53 -3.48
N VAL A 48 -4.22 7.85 -2.35
CA VAL A 48 -4.60 8.39 -1.05
C VAL A 48 -3.67 9.54 -0.64
N ARG A 49 -2.40 9.52 -1.04
CA ARG A 49 -1.49 10.66 -0.84
C ARG A 49 -1.96 11.90 -1.59
N GLU A 50 -2.36 11.75 -2.85
CA GLU A 50 -2.96 12.83 -3.64
C GLU A 50 -4.23 13.39 -2.97
N GLU A 51 -5.12 12.51 -2.50
CA GLU A 51 -6.33 12.89 -1.73
C GLU A 51 -6.01 13.69 -0.47
N LEU A 52 -4.88 13.41 0.19
CA LEU A 52 -4.43 14.06 1.42
C LEU A 52 -3.46 15.24 1.18
N SER A 53 -3.10 15.51 -0.07
CA SER A 53 -2.07 16.51 -0.44
C SER A 53 -0.69 16.26 0.20
N LEU A 54 -0.23 15.00 0.17
CA LEU A 54 1.05 14.50 0.74
C LEU A 54 2.07 14.04 -0.30
#